data_AF-A0A397B9N9-F1
#
_entry.id   AF-A0A397B9N9-F1
#
_cell.length_a   1.000
_cell.length_b   1.000
_cell.length_c   1.000
_cell.angle_alpha   90.00
_cell.angle_beta   90.00
_cell.angle_gamma   90.00
#
_symmetry.space_group_name_H-M   'P 1'
#
loop_
_entity.id
_entity.type
_entity.pdbx_description
1 polymer ?
#
loop_
_entity_poly.entity_id
_entity_poly.type
_entity_poly.pdbx_seq_one_letter_code
_entity_poly.pdbx_strand_id
1 'polypeptide(L)'
;MRGENAPFSERSHPKDFSQHSQNSQTGGLDTKPGGLRERCIQGLIDRNLPGYAIGGLAGGEDKTSFWTVVALCAERYCSGKIPFLSSELGFHIVYILQGLLRIKSADFASDGGPLDATCACFVCTEYSRAYLHHVMKKDGSIGPQLITYHNVAYMLHLMAQVRQAILNDSFPSFVRAFMAEWHQGTPVPAWVHDALNYVGIPLNQAE
;
A
#
# COMPACT_ATOMS: atom_id res chain seq x y z
N MET A 1 -46.92 -32.72 -34.76
CA MET A 1 -47.28 -31.43 -34.17
C MET A 1 -46.10 -30.97 -33.33
N ARG A 2 -45.36 -29.97 -33.85
CA ARG A 2 -44.23 -29.34 -33.17
C ARG A 2 -44.83 -28.26 -32.26
N GLY A 3 -44.68 -28.42 -30.95
CA GLY A 3 -45.06 -27.42 -29.96
C GLY A 3 -44.01 -26.32 -29.91
N GLU A 4 -44.47 -25.08 -29.93
CA GLU A 4 -43.73 -23.88 -30.27
C GLU A 4 -42.76 -23.42 -29.16
N ASN A 5 -41.59 -22.96 -29.59
CA ASN A 5 -40.60 -22.27 -28.79
C ASN A 5 -41.16 -20.90 -28.35
N ALA A 6 -41.45 -20.74 -27.06
CA ALA A 6 -41.64 -19.42 -26.48
C ALA A 6 -40.28 -18.69 -26.41
N PRO A 7 -40.17 -17.44 -26.89
CA PRO A 7 -38.91 -16.72 -26.89
C PRO A 7 -38.48 -16.36 -25.46
N PHE A 8 -37.21 -16.61 -25.18
CA PHE A 8 -36.50 -16.16 -23.99
C PHE A 8 -36.57 -14.62 -23.94
N SER A 9 -37.58 -14.08 -23.23
CA SER A 9 -37.66 -12.65 -22.97
C SER A 9 -36.47 -12.27 -22.11
N GLU A 10 -35.52 -11.54 -22.67
CA GLU A 10 -34.46 -10.84 -21.95
C GLU A 10 -35.09 -9.97 -20.87
N ARG A 11 -35.17 -10.49 -19.64
CA ARG A 11 -35.29 -9.65 -18.46
C ARG A 11 -33.92 -9.04 -18.23
N SER A 12 -33.63 -7.97 -18.97
CA SER A 12 -32.56 -7.05 -18.64
C SER A 12 -32.88 -6.44 -17.27
N HIS A 13 -32.32 -7.02 -16.22
CA HIS A 13 -32.14 -6.27 -14.98
C HIS A 13 -31.35 -5.00 -15.35
N PRO A 14 -31.82 -3.80 -14.97
CA PRO A 14 -31.03 -2.60 -15.15
C PRO A 14 -29.73 -2.81 -14.37
N LYS A 15 -28.63 -2.97 -15.10
CA LYS A 15 -27.28 -2.89 -14.56
C LYS A 15 -27.06 -1.42 -14.20
N ASP A 16 -27.57 -0.98 -13.06
CA ASP A 16 -27.09 0.24 -12.42
C ASP A 16 -25.71 -0.06 -11.80
N PHE A 17 -24.76 -0.38 -12.68
CA PHE A 17 -23.35 -0.28 -12.37
C PHE A 17 -23.02 1.19 -12.61
N SER A 18 -23.25 2.03 -11.61
CA SER A 18 -22.60 3.33 -11.57
C SER A 18 -21.09 3.07 -11.64
N GLN A 19 -20.48 3.20 -12.81
CA GLN A 19 -19.03 3.21 -12.92
C GLN A 19 -18.53 4.33 -12.01
N HIS A 20 -17.93 3.98 -10.88
CA HIS A 20 -17.25 4.96 -10.05
C HIS A 20 -16.01 5.41 -10.82
N SER A 21 -16.16 6.42 -11.67
CA SER A 21 -15.06 7.00 -12.43
C SER A 21 -14.09 7.65 -11.43
N GLN A 22 -13.01 6.95 -11.09
CA GLN A 22 -11.88 7.51 -10.36
C GLN A 22 -10.99 8.24 -11.37
N ASN A 23 -10.95 9.56 -11.28
CA ASN A 23 -10.02 10.35 -12.09
C ASN A 23 -8.71 10.53 -11.32
N SER A 24 -7.59 10.14 -11.94
CA SER A 24 -6.25 10.32 -11.38
C SER A 24 -5.84 11.80 -11.43
N GLN A 25 -5.37 12.34 -10.30
CA GLN A 25 -4.77 13.67 -10.28
C GLN A 25 -3.43 13.70 -11.02
N THR A 26 -3.31 14.59 -12.01
CA THR A 26 -2.02 14.94 -12.64
C THR A 26 -1.73 16.41 -12.40
N GLY A 27 -1.32 16.74 -11.16
CA GLY A 27 -0.78 18.06 -10.79
C GLY A 27 0.73 18.03 -10.48
N GLY A 28 1.39 16.88 -10.66
CA GLY A 28 2.79 16.69 -10.32
C GLY A 28 3.09 16.99 -8.85
N LEU A 29 4.26 17.60 -8.62
CA LEU A 29 4.78 18.00 -7.30
C LEU A 29 4.53 19.49 -6.96
N ASP A 30 3.80 20.24 -7.78
CA ASP A 30 3.57 21.67 -7.57
C ASP A 30 2.50 21.91 -6.49
N THR A 31 2.95 22.10 -5.26
CA THR A 31 2.13 22.32 -4.06
C THR A 31 1.96 23.80 -3.69
N LYS A 32 2.44 24.74 -4.52
CA LYS A 32 2.33 26.17 -4.22
C LYS A 32 0.85 26.61 -4.14
N PRO A 33 0.52 27.64 -3.34
CA PRO A 33 -0.80 28.25 -3.39
C PRO A 33 -1.15 28.70 -4.81
N GLY A 34 -2.31 28.26 -5.33
CA GLY A 34 -2.74 28.46 -6.71
C GLY A 34 -2.02 27.59 -7.76
N GLY A 35 -1.15 26.69 -7.33
CA GLY A 35 -0.38 25.79 -8.17
C GLY A 35 -1.22 24.71 -8.87
N LEU A 36 -0.57 23.89 -9.69
CA LEU A 36 -1.24 22.86 -10.49
C LEU A 36 -1.99 21.84 -9.62
N ARG A 37 -1.43 21.45 -8.47
CA ARG A 37 -2.10 20.46 -7.58
C ARG A 37 -3.39 21.01 -7.00
N GLU A 38 -3.39 22.24 -6.49
CA GLU A 38 -4.61 22.86 -5.95
C GLU A 38 -5.70 23.03 -7.01
N ARG A 39 -5.31 23.45 -8.22
CA ARG A 39 -6.24 23.57 -9.35
C ARG A 39 -6.84 22.22 -9.74
N CYS A 40 -6.04 21.16 -9.76
CA CYS A 40 -6.52 19.80 -10.01
C CYS A 40 -7.46 19.31 -8.90
N ILE A 41 -7.12 19.57 -7.63
CA ILE A 41 -7.97 19.23 -6.47
C ILE A 41 -9.32 19.94 -6.60
N GLN A 42 -9.32 21.25 -6.83
CA GLN A 42 -10.54 22.05 -6.92
C GLN A 42 -11.43 21.54 -8.06
N GLY A 43 -10.87 21.33 -9.25
CA GLY A 43 -11.63 20.82 -10.39
C GLY A 43 -12.21 19.41 -10.19
N LEU A 44 -11.66 18.61 -9.27
CA LEU A 44 -12.24 17.33 -8.87
C LEU A 44 -13.30 17.46 -7.78
N ILE A 45 -13.09 18.35 -6.81
CA ILE A 45 -14.09 18.66 -5.77
C ILE A 45 -15.38 19.18 -6.41
N ASP A 46 -15.26 20.08 -7.39
CA ASP A 46 -16.39 20.66 -8.13
C ASP A 46 -17.25 19.60 -8.84
N ARG A 47 -16.67 18.42 -9.14
CA ARG A 47 -17.36 17.30 -9.78
C ARG A 47 -18.10 16.37 -8.81
N ASN A 48 -17.93 16.55 -7.50
CA ASN A 48 -18.56 15.76 -6.44
C ASN A 48 -18.52 14.24 -6.67
N LEU A 49 -17.34 13.71 -6.98
CA LEU A 49 -17.12 12.29 -7.27
C LEU A 49 -17.23 11.41 -6.01
N PRO A 50 -17.62 10.13 -6.11
CA PRO A 50 -17.75 9.22 -4.97
C PRO A 50 -16.42 8.96 -4.24
N GLY A 51 -15.27 9.19 -4.90
CA GLY A 51 -13.95 9.07 -4.32
C GLY A 51 -12.89 9.77 -5.17
N TYR A 52 -11.70 9.90 -4.62
CA TYR A 52 -10.59 10.61 -5.25
C TYR A 52 -9.31 9.76 -5.20
N ALA A 53 -8.52 9.80 -6.28
CA ALA A 53 -7.24 9.11 -6.35
C ALA A 53 -6.10 10.13 -6.41
N ILE A 54 -5.04 9.91 -5.63
CA ILE A 54 -3.83 10.72 -5.64
C ILE A 54 -2.86 10.09 -6.63
N GLY A 55 -2.78 10.67 -7.84
CA GLY A 55 -1.90 10.19 -8.92
C GLY A 55 -0.56 10.91 -8.97
N GLY A 56 0.38 10.32 -9.72
CA GLY A 56 1.67 10.93 -10.08
C GLY A 56 2.73 10.92 -8.96
N LEU A 57 2.62 9.99 -8.00
CA LEU A 57 3.48 9.88 -6.82
C LEU A 57 4.21 8.52 -6.72
N ALA A 58 4.51 7.92 -7.88
CA ALA A 58 5.27 6.66 -7.96
C ALA A 58 6.45 6.80 -8.94
N GLY A 59 6.86 8.04 -9.24
CA GLY A 59 7.81 8.37 -10.31
C GLY A 59 9.26 8.48 -9.84
N GLY A 60 9.54 8.23 -8.56
CA GLY A 60 10.88 8.36 -7.97
C GLY A 60 11.19 9.75 -7.42
N GLU A 61 10.17 10.56 -7.17
CA GLU A 61 10.29 11.83 -6.46
C GLU A 61 10.90 11.68 -5.06
N ASP A 62 11.44 12.76 -4.52
CA ASP A 62 11.98 12.76 -3.17
C ASP A 62 10.86 12.55 -2.13
N LYS A 63 11.23 11.92 -1.02
CA LYS A 63 10.26 11.53 0.01
C LYS A 63 9.59 12.72 0.69
N THR A 64 10.24 13.88 0.75
CA THR A 64 9.67 15.10 1.33
C THR A 64 8.57 15.67 0.44
N SER A 65 8.83 15.82 -0.86
CA SER A 65 7.82 16.22 -1.85
C SER A 65 6.66 15.23 -1.88
N PHE A 66 6.95 13.92 -1.83
CA PHE A 66 5.93 12.87 -1.78
C PHE A 66 4.94 13.08 -0.63
N TRP A 67 5.41 13.13 0.62
CA TRP A 67 4.49 13.22 1.76
C TRP A 67 3.79 14.59 1.82
N THR A 68 4.45 15.66 1.38
CA THR A 68 3.86 17.01 1.31
C THR A 68 2.67 17.06 0.34
N VAL A 69 2.80 16.45 -0.84
CA VAL A 69 1.69 16.35 -1.81
C VAL A 69 0.54 15.53 -1.24
N VAL A 70 0.85 14.41 -0.56
CA VAL A 70 -0.17 13.57 0.08
C VAL A 70 -0.92 14.36 1.16
N ALA A 71 -0.21 15.09 2.03
CA ALA A 71 -0.80 15.92 3.08
C ALA A 71 -1.72 17.00 2.49
N LEU A 72 -1.24 17.77 1.50
CA LEU A 72 -2.04 18.78 0.82
C LEU A 72 -3.32 18.19 0.22
N CYS A 73 -3.22 17.03 -0.44
CA CYS A 73 -4.40 16.39 -1.02
C CYS A 73 -5.38 15.93 0.08
N ALA A 74 -4.88 15.26 1.12
CA ALA A 74 -5.69 14.72 2.20
C ALA A 74 -6.46 15.81 2.96
N GLU A 75 -5.85 16.97 3.23
CA GLU A 75 -6.50 18.09 3.91
C GLU A 75 -7.62 18.72 3.09
N ARG A 76 -7.41 18.81 1.78
CA ARG A 76 -8.36 19.49 0.88
C ARG A 76 -9.54 18.60 0.51
N TYR A 77 -9.39 17.28 0.57
CA TYR A 77 -10.51 16.36 0.41
C TYR A 77 -11.41 16.38 1.65
N CYS A 78 -12.43 17.24 1.65
CA CYS A 78 -13.41 17.30 2.73
C CYS A 78 -14.22 16.00 2.89
N SER A 79 -14.18 15.49 4.13
CA SER A 79 -15.16 14.69 4.88
C SER A 79 -15.74 13.43 4.20
N GLY A 80 -15.03 12.31 4.38
CA GLY A 80 -15.61 10.96 4.32
C GLY A 80 -15.24 10.10 3.11
N LYS A 81 -14.49 10.64 2.14
CA LYS A 81 -14.04 9.91 0.96
C LYS A 81 -12.58 9.48 1.11
N ILE A 82 -12.32 8.18 1.02
CA ILE A 82 -10.99 7.60 1.26
C ILE A 82 -10.11 7.78 0.02
N PRO A 83 -8.94 8.44 0.11
CA PRO A 83 -8.00 8.51 -1.00
C PRO A 83 -7.32 7.15 -1.21
N PHE A 84 -7.15 6.73 -2.46
CA PHE A 84 -6.36 5.55 -2.83
C PHE A 84 -5.01 5.97 -3.41
N LEU A 85 -3.96 5.26 -3.03
CA LEU A 85 -2.60 5.42 -3.55
C LEU A 85 -2.22 4.18 -4.37
N SER A 86 -1.78 4.38 -5.61
CA SER A 86 -1.26 3.30 -6.46
C SER A 86 0.26 3.25 -6.32
N SER A 87 0.79 2.14 -5.78
CA SER A 87 2.24 1.88 -5.74
C SER A 87 2.57 0.58 -6.46
N GLU A 88 3.57 0.61 -7.34
CA GLU A 88 4.11 -0.59 -7.99
C GLU A 88 5.08 -1.30 -7.03
N LEU A 89 4.86 -2.59 -6.78
CA LEU A 89 5.72 -3.41 -5.93
C LEU A 89 6.74 -4.17 -6.80
N GLY A 90 8.02 -4.04 -6.48
CA GLY A 90 9.08 -4.80 -7.13
C GLY A 90 9.12 -6.26 -6.67
N PHE A 91 9.16 -7.21 -7.62
CA PHE A 91 9.09 -8.67 -7.40
C PHE A 91 10.28 -9.32 -6.66
N HIS A 92 11.24 -8.54 -6.18
CA HIS A 92 12.49 -9.07 -5.58
C HIS A 92 12.66 -8.70 -4.11
N ILE A 93 11.79 -7.84 -3.59
CA ILE A 93 11.83 -7.36 -2.22
C ILE A 93 10.73 -8.07 -1.46
N VAL A 94 11.09 -8.66 -0.32
CA VAL A 94 10.14 -9.31 0.58
C VAL A 94 9.91 -8.41 1.78
N TYR A 95 8.65 -8.16 2.09
CA TYR A 95 8.27 -7.43 3.30
C TYR A 95 8.22 -8.38 4.50
N ILE A 96 8.87 -8.00 5.59
CA ILE A 96 8.74 -8.66 6.89
C ILE A 96 8.51 -7.59 7.94
N LEU A 97 8.06 -7.97 9.14
CA LEU A 97 7.84 -6.99 10.22
C LEU A 97 9.08 -6.12 10.51
N GLN A 98 10.25 -6.72 10.36
CA GLN A 98 11.56 -6.16 10.67
C GLN A 98 12.22 -5.41 9.50
N GLY A 99 11.48 -5.13 8.44
CA GLY A 99 11.98 -4.41 7.28
C GLY A 99 11.88 -5.19 5.97
N LEU A 100 12.96 -5.11 5.18
CA LEU A 100 12.99 -5.61 3.81
C LEU A 100 14.05 -6.69 3.65
N LEU A 101 13.64 -7.89 3.24
CA LEU A 101 14.58 -8.95 2.89
C LEU A 101 14.88 -8.96 1.40
N ARG A 102 16.16 -9.10 1.07
CA ARG A 102 16.64 -9.40 -0.27
C ARG A 102 16.90 -10.90 -0.35
N ILE A 103 15.87 -11.67 -0.70
CA ILE A 103 15.92 -13.14 -0.66
C ILE A 103 17.01 -13.75 -1.56
N LYS A 104 17.49 -13.01 -2.57
CA LYS A 104 18.62 -13.40 -3.42
C LYS A 104 19.99 -13.27 -2.74
N SER A 105 20.09 -12.68 -1.54
CA SER A 105 21.35 -12.57 -0.78
C SER A 105 21.90 -13.95 -0.44
N ALA A 106 23.23 -14.09 -0.49
CA ALA A 106 23.91 -15.36 -0.19
C ALA A 106 23.69 -15.83 1.25
N ASP A 107 23.41 -14.90 2.18
CA ASP A 107 23.17 -15.20 3.60
C ASP A 107 22.00 -16.17 3.80
N PHE A 108 21.01 -16.15 2.90
CA PHE A 108 19.83 -16.99 2.97
C PHE A 108 19.99 -18.35 2.31
N ALA A 109 21.13 -18.65 1.66
CA ALA A 109 21.30 -19.88 0.87
C ALA A 109 21.16 -21.17 1.68
N SER A 110 21.51 -21.13 2.97
CA SER A 110 21.48 -22.29 3.89
C SER A 110 20.58 -22.05 5.10
N ASP A 111 19.74 -21.01 5.06
CA ASP A 111 18.87 -20.65 6.17
C ASP A 111 17.57 -21.47 6.16
N GLY A 112 17.44 -22.39 7.13
CA GLY A 112 16.28 -23.27 7.28
C GLY A 112 15.04 -22.59 7.90
N GLY A 113 15.14 -21.33 8.34
CA GLY A 113 14.02 -20.62 8.95
C GLY A 113 12.93 -20.17 7.96
N PRO A 114 11.73 -19.81 8.45
CA PRO A 114 10.66 -19.25 7.62
C PRO A 114 11.04 -17.84 7.13
N LEU A 115 10.34 -17.29 6.13
CA LEU A 115 10.56 -15.88 5.72
C LEU A 115 10.38 -14.91 6.89
N ASP A 116 9.25 -15.02 7.58
CA ASP A 116 8.90 -14.23 8.75
C ASP A 116 8.27 -15.17 9.79
N ALA A 117 8.84 -15.22 11.00
CA ALA A 117 8.35 -16.07 12.07
C ALA A 117 7.01 -15.61 12.65
N THR A 118 6.62 -14.36 12.41
CA THR A 118 5.36 -13.78 12.87
C THR A 118 4.23 -13.92 11.85
N CYS A 119 4.54 -14.31 10.61
CA CYS A 119 3.57 -14.41 9.53
C CYS A 119 2.99 -15.83 9.43
N ALA A 120 1.66 -15.94 9.46
CA ALA A 120 0.93 -17.21 9.34
C ALA A 120 0.53 -17.57 7.90
N CYS A 121 1.15 -16.95 6.89
CA CYS A 121 0.81 -17.22 5.49
C CYS A 121 1.36 -18.59 5.05
N PHE A 122 0.71 -19.21 4.06
CA PHE A 122 1.13 -20.51 3.50
C PHE A 122 2.63 -20.57 3.16
N VAL A 123 3.20 -19.47 2.68
CA VAL A 123 4.62 -19.45 2.29
C VAL A 123 5.54 -19.52 3.50
N CYS A 124 5.19 -18.83 4.60
CA CYS A 124 5.97 -18.85 5.83
C CYS A 124 5.83 -20.16 6.61
N THR A 125 4.72 -20.90 6.44
CA THR A 125 4.52 -22.19 7.11
C THR A 125 5.19 -23.35 6.36
N GLU A 126 5.18 -23.34 5.03
CA GLU A 126 5.64 -24.47 4.22
C GLU A 126 7.06 -24.34 3.67
N TYR A 127 7.58 -23.12 3.49
CA TYR A 127 8.86 -22.90 2.81
C TYR A 127 9.89 -22.18 3.67
N SER A 128 11.13 -22.64 3.58
CA SER A 128 12.29 -22.00 4.20
C SER A 128 12.89 -20.90 3.34
N ARG A 129 13.66 -20.00 3.96
CA ARG A 129 14.43 -18.96 3.27
C ARG A 129 15.44 -19.56 2.28
N ALA A 130 16.09 -20.67 2.62
CA ALA A 130 16.98 -21.41 1.72
C ALA A 130 16.28 -21.93 0.46
N TYR A 131 15.09 -22.51 0.62
CA TYR A 131 14.31 -22.98 -0.51
C TYR A 131 13.93 -21.81 -1.43
N LEU A 132 13.43 -20.72 -0.85
CA LEU A 132 13.03 -19.53 -1.61
C LEU A 132 14.22 -18.85 -2.28
N HIS A 133 15.38 -18.79 -1.62
CA HIS A 133 16.63 -18.32 -2.21
C HIS A 133 17.00 -19.12 -3.46
N HIS A 134 16.98 -20.46 -3.36
CA HIS A 134 17.28 -21.35 -4.46
C HIS A 134 16.30 -21.17 -5.63
N VAL A 135 15.01 -21.17 -5.33
CA VAL A 135 13.94 -21.04 -6.34
C VAL A 135 13.94 -19.66 -6.99
N MET A 136 14.30 -18.60 -6.27
CA MET A 136 14.43 -17.24 -6.82
C MET A 136 15.68 -17.03 -7.69
N LYS A 137 16.69 -17.89 -7.55
CA LYS A 137 17.87 -17.93 -8.43
C LYS A 137 17.66 -18.78 -9.68
N LYS A 138 16.74 -19.74 -9.62
CA LYS A 138 16.35 -20.54 -10.78
C LYS A 138 15.36 -19.72 -11.62
N ASP A 139 15.58 -19.63 -12.92
CA ASP A 139 14.71 -18.86 -13.83
C ASP A 139 13.35 -19.54 -14.00
N GLY A 140 12.47 -19.36 -13.00
CA GLY A 140 11.12 -19.93 -12.96
C GLY A 140 10.10 -18.98 -12.35
N SER A 141 8.82 -19.18 -12.69
CA SER A 141 7.71 -18.33 -12.24
C SER A 141 7.30 -18.55 -10.79
N ILE A 142 7.62 -19.72 -10.22
CA ILE A 142 7.12 -20.10 -8.89
C ILE A 142 7.73 -19.26 -7.75
N GLY A 143 9.02 -18.89 -7.85
CA GLY A 143 9.65 -18.00 -6.87
C GLY A 143 8.92 -16.67 -6.74
N PRO A 144 8.80 -15.89 -7.84
CA PRO A 144 8.05 -14.64 -7.85
C PRO A 144 6.59 -14.78 -7.38
N GLN A 145 5.91 -15.88 -7.70
CA GLN A 145 4.54 -16.14 -7.23
C GLN A 145 4.48 -16.32 -5.70
N LEU A 146 5.37 -17.11 -5.12
CA LEU A 146 5.43 -17.31 -3.66
C LEU A 146 5.75 -16.00 -2.94
N ILE A 147 6.70 -15.20 -3.46
CA ILE A 147 7.03 -13.89 -2.89
C ILE A 147 5.84 -12.93 -2.99
N THR A 148 5.13 -12.93 -4.11
CA THR A 148 3.92 -12.11 -4.28
C THR A 148 2.83 -12.53 -3.28
N TYR A 149 2.62 -13.83 -3.10
CA TYR A 149 1.66 -14.35 -2.12
C TYR A 149 1.97 -13.85 -0.71
N HIS A 150 3.23 -13.97 -0.28
CA HIS A 150 3.66 -13.48 1.02
C HIS A 150 3.49 -11.96 1.16
N ASN A 151 3.94 -11.19 0.16
CA ASN A 151 3.86 -9.73 0.19
C ASN A 151 2.41 -9.24 0.27
N VAL A 152 1.48 -9.87 -0.46
CA VAL A 152 0.05 -9.55 -0.38
C VAL A 152 -0.49 -9.89 1.01
N ALA A 153 -0.17 -11.08 1.54
CA ALA A 153 -0.59 -11.47 2.89
C ALA A 153 -0.08 -10.51 3.97
N TYR A 154 1.20 -10.10 3.88
CA TYR A 154 1.80 -9.10 4.76
C TYR A 154 1.06 -7.77 4.68
N MET A 155 0.83 -7.23 3.48
CA MET A 155 0.15 -5.95 3.29
C MET A 155 -1.28 -5.99 3.82
N LEU A 156 -2.02 -7.07 3.56
CA LEU A 156 -3.38 -7.26 4.09
C LEU A 156 -3.38 -7.30 5.62
N HIS A 157 -2.42 -8.00 6.22
CA HIS A 157 -2.29 -8.08 7.67
C HIS A 157 -1.94 -6.72 8.28
N LEU A 158 -0.97 -6.00 7.72
CA LEU A 158 -0.57 -4.67 8.17
C LEU A 158 -1.74 -3.68 8.10
N MET A 159 -2.48 -3.67 6.99
CA MET A 159 -3.66 -2.79 6.85
C MET A 159 -4.78 -3.16 7.83
N ALA A 160 -4.95 -4.45 8.15
CA ALA A 160 -5.88 -4.88 9.18
C ALA A 160 -5.47 -4.37 10.57
N GLN A 161 -4.18 -4.46 10.93
CA GLN A 161 -3.66 -3.93 12.20
C GLN A 161 -3.84 -2.41 12.28
N VAL A 162 -3.49 -1.68 11.22
CA VAL A 162 -3.70 -0.22 11.12
C VAL A 162 -5.17 0.12 11.36
N ARG A 163 -6.09 -0.58 10.69
CA ARG A 163 -7.53 -0.39 10.87
C ARG A 163 -7.95 -0.63 12.32
N GLN A 164 -7.49 -1.70 12.96
CA GLN A 164 -7.81 -1.98 14.36
C GLN A 164 -7.26 -0.91 15.31
N ALA A 165 -6.04 -0.42 15.08
CA ALA A 165 -5.46 0.65 15.88
C ALA A 165 -6.25 1.97 15.75
N ILE A 166 -6.78 2.27 14.56
CA ILE A 166 -7.67 3.42 14.36
C ILE A 166 -8.99 3.23 15.12
N LEU A 167 -9.62 2.05 15.01
CA LEU A 167 -10.89 1.76 15.70
C LEU A 167 -10.76 1.76 17.23
N ASN A 168 -9.59 1.38 17.74
CA ASN A 168 -9.28 1.33 19.16
C ASN A 168 -8.65 2.63 19.71
N ASP A 169 -8.63 3.70 18.90
CA ASP A 169 -8.04 5.00 19.25
C ASP A 169 -6.58 4.93 19.74
N SER A 170 -5.83 3.96 19.23
CA SER A 170 -4.44 3.64 19.62
C SER A 170 -3.45 3.76 18.46
N PHE A 171 -3.87 4.36 17.35
CA PHE A 171 -3.06 4.53 16.14
C PHE A 171 -1.69 5.20 16.38
N PRO A 172 -1.55 6.29 17.16
CA PRO A 172 -0.24 6.88 17.44
C PRO A 172 0.72 5.90 18.13
N SER A 173 0.22 5.07 19.05
CA SER A 173 1.01 4.07 19.75
C SER A 173 1.41 2.91 18.83
N PHE A 174 0.50 2.50 17.95
CA PHE A 174 0.79 1.52 16.90
C PHE A 174 1.93 2.00 15.97
N VAL A 175 1.87 3.25 15.48
CA VAL A 175 2.91 3.80 14.60
C VAL A 175 4.27 3.83 15.30
N ARG A 176 4.32 4.25 16.57
CA ARG A 176 5.57 4.24 17.35
C ARG A 176 6.15 2.84 17.50
N ALA A 177 5.33 1.86 17.85
CA ALA A 177 5.76 0.47 17.98
C ALA A 177 6.23 -0.11 16.64
N PHE A 178 5.48 0.16 15.56
CA PHE A 178 5.84 -0.28 14.22
C PHE A 178 7.17 0.30 13.75
N MET A 179 7.39 1.61 13.93
CA MET A 179 8.64 2.26 13.54
C MET A 179 9.84 1.75 14.35
N ALA A 180 9.66 1.48 15.65
CA ALA A 180 10.70 0.89 16.48
C ALA A 180 11.10 -0.52 16.01
N GLU A 181 10.13 -1.38 15.72
CA GLU A 181 10.38 -2.75 15.24
C GLU A 181 10.94 -2.77 13.81
N TRP A 182 10.43 -1.92 12.91
CA TRP A 182 10.86 -1.86 11.51
C TRP A 182 12.31 -1.38 11.37
N HIS A 183 12.73 -0.44 12.22
CA HIS A 183 14.08 0.13 12.14
C HIS A 183 15.10 -0.56 13.03
N GLN A 184 14.70 -1.35 14.04
CA GLN A 184 15.60 -2.13 14.90
C GLN A 184 16.82 -1.35 15.44
N GLY A 185 16.63 -0.08 15.81
CA GLY A 185 17.70 0.80 16.28
C GLY A 185 18.52 1.49 15.18
N THR A 186 18.20 1.28 13.90
CA THR A 186 18.68 2.15 12.83
C THR A 186 17.98 3.51 12.89
N PRO A 187 18.67 4.61 12.54
CA PRO A 187 18.07 5.93 12.56
C PRO A 187 16.92 6.00 11.55
N VAL A 188 15.76 6.44 12.04
CA VAL A 188 14.58 6.68 11.19
C VAL A 188 14.88 7.89 10.28
N PRO A 189 14.58 7.83 8.97
CA PRO A 189 14.86 8.94 8.06
C PRO A 189 14.13 10.24 8.46
N ALA A 190 14.79 11.38 8.27
CA ALA A 190 14.26 12.70 8.66
C ALA A 190 12.86 13.00 8.09
N TRP A 191 12.61 12.66 6.82
CA TRP A 191 11.30 12.89 6.19
C TRP A 191 10.14 12.15 6.90
N VAL A 192 10.42 11.02 7.57
CA VAL A 192 9.42 10.28 8.35
C VAL A 192 9.11 11.04 9.63
N HIS A 193 10.13 11.57 10.30
CA HIS A 193 9.93 12.44 11.47
C HIS A 193 9.12 13.67 11.09
N ASP A 194 9.46 14.34 9.99
CA ASP A 194 8.75 15.53 9.53
C ASP A 194 7.27 15.23 9.23
N ALA A 195 7.01 14.15 8.48
CA ALA A 195 5.65 13.73 8.13
C ALA A 195 4.81 13.33 9.35
N LEU A 196 5.40 12.63 10.33
CA LEU A 196 4.70 12.21 11.53
C LEU A 196 4.50 13.37 12.52
N ASN A 197 5.45 14.30 12.62
CA ASN A 197 5.31 15.52 13.40
C ASN A 197 4.19 16.41 12.85
N TYR A 198 4.04 16.48 11.52
CA TYR A 198 2.96 17.21 10.85
C TYR A 198 1.57 16.78 11.33
N VAL A 199 1.37 15.48 11.56
CA VAL A 199 0.10 14.92 12.05
C VAL A 199 0.05 14.72 13.57
N GLY A 200 1.03 15.25 14.32
CA GLY A 200 1.05 15.20 15.78
C GLY A 200 1.44 13.84 16.39
N ILE A 201 2.21 13.02 15.67
CA ILE A 201 2.71 11.71 16.14
C ILE A 201 4.24 11.76 16.23
N PRO A 202 4.84 12.48 17.20
CA PRO A 202 6.29 12.49 17.32
C PRO A 202 6.81 11.08 17.64
N LEU A 203 7.86 10.67 16.93
CA LEU A 203 8.70 9.55 17.33
C LEU A 203 9.69 10.08 18.37
N ASN A 204 9.74 9.46 19.55
CA ASN A 204 10.77 9.78 20.53
C ASN A 204 12.14 9.59 19.84
N GLN A 205 13.01 10.59 19.91
CA GLN A 205 14.38 10.44 19.45
C GLN A 205 14.99 9.27 20.26
N ALA A 206 15.53 8.28 19.57
CA ALA A 206 16.48 7.39 20.21
C ALA A 206 17.58 8.29 20.79
N GLU A 207 17.76 8.25 22.10
CA GLU A 207 18.91 8.83 22.79
C GLU A 207 20.23 8.31 22.21
#